data_AF-M3FTG2-F1
#
_entry.id   AF-M3FTG2-F1
#
_cell.length_a   1.000
_cell.length_b   1.000
_cell.length_c   1.000
_cell.angle_alpha   90.00
_cell.angle_beta   90.00
_cell.angle_gamma   90.00
#
_symmetry.space_group_name_H-M   'P 1'
#
loop_
_entity.id
_entity.type
_entity.pdbx_description
1 polymer ?
#
loop_
_entity_poly.entity_id
_entity_poly.type
_entity_poly.pdbx_seq_one_letter_code
_entity_poly.pdbx_strand_id
1 'polypeptide(L)' 'MNQAEEPRTIAWCSWHKELSDTARLVQAGEAGKLFACDRCRIAYDLVPYADQPL' A
#
# COMPACT_ATOMS: atom_id res chain seq x y z
N MET A 1 5.93 23.93 -16.39
CA MET A 1 6.04 22.45 -16.29
C MET A 1 4.82 22.00 -15.53
N ASN A 2 3.76 21.54 -16.22
CA ASN A 2 2.52 21.12 -15.59
C ASN A 2 2.77 19.74 -14.96
N GLN A 3 3.19 19.71 -13.70
CA GLN A 3 3.17 18.48 -12.92
C GLN A 3 1.69 18.23 -12.63
N ALA A 4 1.03 17.43 -13.47
CA ALA A 4 -0.24 16.83 -13.09
C ALA A 4 0.05 16.10 -11.77
N GLU A 5 -0.47 16.62 -10.66
CA GLU A 5 -0.36 15.93 -9.38
C GLU A 5 -1.07 14.60 -9.55
N GLU A 6 -0.29 13.55 -9.79
CA GLU A 6 -0.78 12.19 -9.93
C GLU A 6 -1.69 11.92 -8.73
N PRO A 7 -2.88 11.34 -8.94
CA PRO A 7 -3.83 11.12 -7.85
C PRO A 7 -3.16 10.28 -6.75
N ARG A 8 -2.74 10.96 -5.68
CA ARG A 8 -2.06 10.35 -4.54
C ARG A 8 -3.11 9.58 -3.76
N THR A 9 -3.10 8.26 -3.89
CA THR A 9 -4.05 7.42 -3.14
C THR A 9 -3.55 7.31 -1.70
N ILE A 10 -4.21 8.00 -0.78
CA ILE A 10 -3.96 7.84 0.65
C ILE A 10 -4.73 6.61 1.13
N ALA A 11 -4.03 5.66 1.75
CA ALA A 11 -4.63 4.48 2.36
C ALA A 11 -4.08 4.24 3.77
N TRP A 12 -4.86 3.52 4.57
CA TRP A 12 -4.50 3.15 5.93
C TRP A 12 -3.50 2.00 5.94
N CYS A 13 -2.34 2.17 6.57
CA CYS A 13 -1.38 1.09 6.73
C CYS A 13 -1.78 0.19 7.92
N SER A 14 -2.02 -1.09 7.64
CA SER A 14 -2.44 -2.08 8.65
C SER A 14 -1.35 -2.43 9.68
N TRP A 15 -0.08 -2.14 9.40
CA TRP A 15 1.06 -2.47 10.27
C TRP A 15 1.35 -1.39 11.30
N HIS A 16 1.62 -0.15 10.88
CA HIS A 16 1.88 0.96 11.80
C HIS A 16 0.62 1.72 12.26
N LYS A 17 -0.55 1.42 11.66
CA LYS A 17 -1.87 1.98 12.01
C LYS A 17 -1.96 3.51 11.82
N GLU A 18 -1.58 3.99 10.65
CA GLU A 18 -1.61 5.41 10.26
C GLU A 18 -1.88 5.53 8.75
N LEU A 19 -2.39 6.69 8.32
CA LEU A 19 -2.58 7.00 6.91
C LEU A 19 -1.25 7.27 6.22
N SER A 20 -1.11 6.77 4.98
CA SER A 20 0.04 7.07 4.13
C SER A 20 -0.38 7.16 2.67
N ASP A 21 0.19 8.13 1.95
CA ASP A 21 0.08 8.26 0.49
C ASP A 21 0.88 7.21 -0.28
N THR A 22 1.77 6.48 0.41
CA THR A 22 2.58 5.39 -0.15
C THR A 22 2.00 4.00 0.12
N ALA A 23 0.83 3.93 0.77
CA ALA A 23 0.20 2.67 1.13
C ALA A 23 -0.33 1.94 -0.11
N ARG A 24 0.18 0.72 -0.31
CA ARG A 24 -0.23 -0.18 -1.40
C ARG A 24 -0.90 -1.42 -0.84
N LEU A 25 -1.85 -1.97 -1.59
CA LEU A 25 -2.52 -3.23 -1.24
C LEU A 25 -1.47 -4.34 -1.23
N VAL A 26 -1.38 -5.12 -0.16
CA VAL A 26 -0.46 -6.26 -0.03
C VAL A 26 -1.18 -7.59 0.15
N GLN A 27 -2.44 -7.55 0.60
CA GLN A 27 -3.28 -8.74 0.73
C GLN A 27 -4.74 -8.38 0.47
N ALA A 28 -5.40 -9.18 -0.35
CA ALA A 28 -6.84 -9.14 -0.54
C ALA A 28 -7.42 -10.54 -0.31
N GLY A 29 -8.41 -10.65 0.56
CA GLY A 29 -9.12 -11.90 0.82
C GLY A 29 -10.49 -11.64 1.44
N GLU A 30 -11.16 -12.71 1.85
CA GLU A 30 -12.52 -12.65 2.44
C GLU A 30 -12.57 -11.80 3.72
N ALA A 31 -11.45 -11.77 4.47
CA ALA A 31 -11.29 -10.95 5.68
C ALA A 31 -11.04 -9.45 5.40
N GLY A 32 -10.98 -9.04 4.11
CA GLY A 32 -10.79 -7.66 3.70
C GLY A 32 -9.47 -7.38 2.99
N LYS A 33 -9.14 -6.09 2.87
CA LYS A 33 -7.97 -5.58 2.16
C LYS A 33 -6.96 -5.01 3.15
N LEU A 34 -5.72 -5.50 3.10
CA LEU A 34 -4.62 -4.97 3.90
C LEU A 34 -3.71 -4.13 3.03
N PHE A 35 -3.42 -2.92 3.49
CA PHE A 35 -2.50 -2.01 2.83
C PHE A 35 -1.26 -1.80 3.70
N ALA A 36 -0.10 -1.65 3.07
CA ALA A 36 1.15 -1.36 3.72
C ALA A 36 1.84 -0.17 3.06
N CYS A 37 2.29 0.79 3.86
CA CYS A 37 3.13 1.90 3.39
C CYS A 37 4.50 1.38 2.92
N ASP A 38 5.25 2.21 2.20
CA ASP A 38 6.58 1.83 1.69
C ASP A 38 7.53 1.32 2.78
N ARG A 39 7.63 2.04 3.90
CA ARG A 39 8.47 1.64 5.04
C ARG A 39 8.06 0.28 5.61
N CYS A 40 6.75 0.02 5.77
CA CYS A 40 6.27 -1.27 6.26
C CYS A 40 6.47 -2.39 5.24
N ARG A 41 6.32 -2.10 3.94
CA ARG A 41 6.60 -3.11 2.91
C ARG A 41 8.04 -3.57 2.96
N ILE A 42 8.99 -2.65 3.10
CA ILE A 42 10.43 -2.98 3.22
C ILE A 42 10.72 -3.70 4.55
N ALA A 43 10.19 -3.20 5.67
CA ALA A 43 10.48 -3.76 6.99
C ALA A 43 9.94 -5.18 7.21
N TYR A 44 8.83 -5.52 6.54
CA TYR A 44 8.15 -6.81 6.67
C TYR A 44 8.21 -7.66 5.39
N ASP A 45 9.05 -7.27 4.41
CA ASP A 45 9.21 -7.94 3.11
C ASP A 45 7.87 -8.22 2.40
N LEU A 46 6.97 -7.23 2.41
CA LEU A 46 5.62 -7.36 1.86
C LEU A 46 5.61 -6.99 0.39
N VAL A 47 5.30 -7.96 -0.45
CA VAL A 47 5.11 -7.76 -1.89
C VAL A 47 3.72 -7.13 -2.14
N PRO A 48 3.62 -6.00 -2.86
CA PRO A 48 2.32 -5.45 -3.23
C PRO A 48 1.51 -6.47 -4.02
N TYR A 49 0.21 -6.51 -3.78
CA TYR A 49 -0.71 -7.47 -4.39
C TYR A 49 -0.70 -7.42 -5.92
N ALA A 50 -0.45 -6.25 -6.50
CA ALA A 50 -0.32 -6.07 -7.96
C ALA A 50 0.95 -6.72 -8.56
N ASP A 51 1.96 -6.96 -7.72
CA ASP A 51 3.25 -7.54 -8.09
C ASP A 51 3.33 -9.04 -7.74
N GLN A 52 2.30 -9.60 -7.10
CA GLN A 52 2.23 -11.03 -6.80
C GLN A 52 1.89 -11.83 -8.06
N PRO A 53 2.53 -12.99 -8.29
CA PRO A 53 2.20 -13.85 -9.43
C PRO A 53 0.76 -14.37 -9.31
N LEU A 54 0.06 -14.42 -10.45
CA LEU A 54 -1.28 -15.01 -10.59
C LEU A 54 -1.28 -16.51 -10.36
#